data_AF-A0A919ZFZ7-F1
#
_entry.id   AF-A0A919ZFZ7-F1
#
_cell.length_a   1.000
_cell.length_b   1.000
_cell.length_c   1.000
_cell.angle_alpha   90.00
_cell.angle_beta   90.00
_cell.angle_gamma   90.00
#
_symmetry.space_group_name_H-M   'P 1'
#
loop_
_entity.id
_entity.type
_entity.pdbx_description
1 polymer ?
#
loop_
_entity_poly.entity_id
_entity_poly.type
_entity_poly.pdbx_seq_one_letter_code
_entity_poly.pdbx_strand_id
1 'polypeptide(L)'
;MFIVQAAVLFLFLYTAPSKVAGLITVFLMGLLAFMNVPGLQVYVVQLAERFVPTAVDVASAINIAAFNIGIAFGSYLGGVITDSIGLIHTTWIGSLMVLAAVFLTGWIRLLERKDNKTAGALTQES
;
A
#
# COMPACT_ATOMS: atom_id res chain seq x y z
N MET A 1 9.58 -4.13 -0.41
CA MET A 1 9.18 -2.73 -0.12
C MET A 1 8.25 -2.64 1.08
N PHE A 2 7.00 -3.14 1.05
CA PHE A 2 6.08 -3.06 2.20
C PHE A 2 6.63 -3.65 3.52
N ILE A 3 7.35 -4.77 3.46
CA ILE A 3 8.01 -5.38 4.64
C ILE A 3 9.08 -4.44 5.22
N VAL A 4 9.83 -3.75 4.36
CA VAL A 4 10.86 -2.78 4.77
C VAL A 4 10.20 -1.56 5.41
N GLN A 5 9.09 -1.07 4.83
CA GLN A 5 8.30 0.02 5.42
C GLN A 5 7.71 -0.37 6.78
N ALA A 6 7.18 -1.59 6.92
CA ALA A 6 6.68 -2.10 8.19
C ALA A 6 7.77 -2.19 9.25
N ALA A 7 8.98 -2.62 8.87
CA ALA A 7 10.14 -2.64 9.76
C ALA A 7 10.55 -1.23 10.21
N VAL A 8 10.55 -0.25 9.31
CA VAL A 8 10.85 1.17 9.65
C VAL A 8 9.81 1.76 10.59
N LEU A 9 8.52 1.48 10.37
CA LEU A 9 7.45 1.88 11.30
C LEU A 9 7.59 1.23 12.68
N PHE A 10 8.00 -0.03 12.74
CA PHE A 10 8.26 -0.72 14.01
C PHE A 10 9.48 -0.13 14.74
N LEU A 11 10.57 0.13 14.01
CA LEU A 11 11.76 0.82 14.54
C LEU A 11 11.43 2.22 15.07
N PHE A 12 10.49 2.93 14.43
CA PHE A 12 10.06 4.26 14.86
C PHE A 12 9.50 4.27 16.29
N LEU A 13 8.86 3.18 16.74
CA LEU A 13 8.35 3.08 18.12
C LEU A 13 9.46 3.23 19.17
N TYR A 14 10.66 2.75 18.86
CA TYR A 14 11.82 2.79 19.74
C TYR A 14 12.67 4.04 19.55
N THR A 15 12.67 4.63 18.35
CA THR A 15 13.44 5.84 18.04
C THR A 15 12.68 7.12 18.33
N ALA A 16 11.34 7.09 18.44
CA ALA A 16 10.49 8.24 18.74
C ALA A 16 10.89 9.06 19.98
N PRO A 17 11.40 8.47 21.08
CA PRO A 17 11.85 9.25 22.25
C PRO A 17 13.13 10.06 22.01
N SER A 18 13.92 9.73 20.98
CA SER A 18 15.20 10.38 20.67
C SER A 18 15.05 11.30 19.46
N LYS A 19 15.39 12.59 19.62
CA LYS A 19 15.25 13.58 18.53
C LYS A 19 16.01 13.21 17.26
N VAL A 20 17.24 12.71 17.39
CA VAL A 20 18.08 12.37 16.23
C VAL A 20 17.66 11.04 15.62
N ALA A 21 17.43 10.02 16.44
CA ALA A 21 17.03 8.71 15.93
C ALA A 21 15.63 8.77 15.29
N GLY A 22 14.68 9.45 15.94
CA GLY A 22 13.34 9.72 15.44
C GLY A 22 13.36 10.41 14.08
N LEU A 23 14.17 11.48 13.93
CA LEU A 23 14.34 12.19 12.66
C LEU A 23 14.81 11.26 11.54
N ILE A 24 15.81 10.42 11.80
CA ILE A 24 16.33 9.47 10.80
C ILE A 24 15.25 8.47 10.38
N THR A 25 14.53 7.88 11.34
CA THR A 25 13.44 6.94 11.02
C THR A 25 12.28 7.61 10.29
N VAL A 26 11.90 8.84 10.63
CA VAL A 26 10.84 9.58 9.91
C VAL A 26 11.29 9.91 8.49
N PHE A 27 12.55 10.28 8.30
CA PHE A 27 13.12 10.50 6.98
C PHE A 27 13.06 9.23 6.13
N LEU A 28 13.51 8.09 6.68
CA LEU A 28 13.44 6.79 6.00
C LEU A 28 11.98 6.36 5.73
N MET A 29 11.07 6.61 6.66
CA MET A 29 9.64 6.33 6.51
C MET A 29 9.07 7.12 5.34
N GLY A 30 9.38 8.41 5.24
CA GLY A 30 8.96 9.27 4.13
C GLY A 30 9.57 8.80 2.81
N LEU A 31 10.88 8.58 2.76
CA LEU A 31 11.58 8.15 1.56
C LEU A 31 11.00 6.85 0.99
N LEU A 32 10.80 5.83 1.83
CA LEU A 32 10.26 4.55 1.39
C LEU A 32 8.77 4.61 1.02
N ALA A 33 7.97 5.43 1.72
CA ALA A 33 6.59 5.67 1.36
C ALA A 33 6.48 6.32 -0.03
N PHE A 34 7.23 7.39 -0.27
CA PHE A 34 7.19 8.13 -1.54
C PHE A 34 7.86 7.39 -2.69
N MET A 35 8.91 6.59 -2.45
CA MET A 35 9.52 5.76 -3.50
C MET A 35 8.58 4.65 -3.99
N ASN A 36 7.71 4.14 -3.13
CA ASN A 36 6.85 3.01 -3.48
C ASN A 36 5.70 3.40 -4.42
N VAL A 37 5.15 4.60 -4.25
CA VAL A 37 4.01 5.13 -5.02
C VAL A 37 4.26 5.14 -6.54
N PRO A 38 5.29 5.83 -7.07
CA PRO A 38 5.50 5.91 -8.52
C PRO A 38 5.88 4.55 -9.12
N GLY A 39 6.63 3.71 -8.39
CA GLY A 39 7.04 2.39 -8.87
C GLY A 39 5.86 1.44 -9.10
N LEU A 40 4.88 1.41 -8.17
CA LEU A 40 3.67 0.62 -8.36
C LEU A 40 2.72 1.24 -9.39
N GLN A 41 2.65 2.57 -9.43
CA GLN A 41 1.78 3.28 -10.36
C GLN A 41 2.18 3.02 -11.82
N VAL A 42 3.47 3.14 -12.13
CA VAL A 42 4.01 2.83 -13.46
C VAL A 42 3.85 1.35 -13.79
N TYR A 43 4.05 0.45 -12.83
CA TYR A 43 3.90 -0.99 -13.06
C TYR A 43 2.49 -1.38 -13.51
N VAL A 44 1.45 -0.82 -12.91
CA VAL A 44 0.05 -1.07 -13.32
C VAL A 44 -0.22 -0.59 -14.74
N VAL A 45 0.30 0.58 -15.10
CA VAL A 45 0.15 1.12 -16.46
C VAL A 45 0.89 0.25 -17.48
N GLN A 46 2.12 -0.17 -17.18
CA GLN A 46 2.89 -1.10 -18.03
C GLN A 46 2.19 -2.46 -18.18
N LEU A 47 1.51 -2.93 -17.13
CA LEU A 47 0.72 -4.15 -17.20
C LEU A 47 -0.48 -3.97 -18.14
N ALA A 48 -1.19 -2.84 -18.04
CA ALA A 48 -2.28 -2.51 -18.96
C ALA A 48 -1.79 -2.42 -20.40
N GLU A 49 -0.64 -1.78 -20.65
CA GLU A 49 -0.02 -1.71 -21.99
C GLU A 49 0.27 -3.10 -22.57
N ARG A 50 0.71 -4.03 -21.72
CA ARG A 50 1.06 -5.38 -22.15
C ARG A 50 -0.13 -6.29 -22.40
N PHE A 51 -1.18 -6.20 -21.56
CA PHE A 51 -2.29 -7.15 -21.57
C PHE A 51 -3.55 -6.60 -22.26
N VAL A 52 -3.83 -5.31 -22.14
CA VAL A 52 -5.03 -4.65 -22.74
C VAL A 52 -4.67 -3.21 -23.17
N PRO A 53 -3.95 -3.03 -24.31
CA PRO A 53 -3.40 -1.74 -24.73
C PRO A 53 -4.46 -0.64 -24.93
N THR A 54 -5.68 -1.02 -25.30
CA THR A 54 -6.81 -0.11 -25.50
C THR A 54 -7.37 0.47 -24.20
N ALA A 55 -7.02 -0.08 -23.04
CA ALA A 55 -7.53 0.34 -21.73
C ALA A 55 -6.48 1.08 -20.87
N VAL A 56 -5.31 1.41 -21.42
CA VAL A 56 -4.19 2.03 -20.69
C VAL A 56 -4.59 3.36 -20.05
N ASP A 57 -5.27 4.23 -20.79
CA ASP A 57 -5.72 5.53 -20.30
C ASP A 57 -6.69 5.39 -19.12
N VAL A 58 -7.62 4.42 -19.21
CA VAL A 58 -8.59 4.11 -18.14
C VAL A 58 -7.88 3.53 -16.92
N ALA A 59 -6.95 2.58 -17.11
CA ALA A 59 -6.18 1.98 -16.02
C ALA A 59 -5.32 3.02 -15.29
N SER A 60 -4.69 3.94 -16.03
CA SER A 60 -3.92 5.06 -15.47
C SER A 60 -4.80 6.03 -14.68
N ALA A 61 -5.96 6.41 -15.25
CA ALA A 61 -6.92 7.28 -14.57
C ALA A 61 -7.47 6.66 -13.27
N ILE A 62 -7.80 5.37 -13.28
CA ILE A 62 -8.24 4.63 -12.09
C ILE A 62 -7.14 4.57 -11.04
N ASN A 63 -5.88 4.35 -11.45
CA ASN A 63 -4.75 4.30 -10.52
C ASN A 63 -4.55 5.64 -9.80
N ILE A 64 -4.57 6.75 -10.55
CA ILE A 64 -4.48 8.10 -9.99
C ILE A 64 -5.68 8.38 -9.07
N ALA A 65 -6.90 8.03 -9.49
CA ALA A 65 -8.10 8.23 -8.69
C ALA A 65 -8.05 7.44 -7.36
N ALA A 66 -7.66 6.16 -7.41
CA ALA A 66 -7.52 5.31 -6.23
C ALA A 66 -6.48 5.87 -5.25
N PHE A 67 -5.36 6.40 -5.74
CA PHE A 67 -4.35 7.04 -4.90
C PHE A 67 -4.89 8.28 -4.19
N ASN A 68 -5.60 9.16 -4.91
CA ASN A 68 -6.20 10.36 -4.32
C ASN A 68 -7.27 10.01 -3.27
N ILE A 69 -8.10 8.98 -3.54
CA ILE A 69 -9.07 8.47 -2.55
C ILE A 69 -8.35 7.95 -1.30
N GLY A 70 -7.24 7.22 -1.48
CA GLY A 70 -6.43 6.74 -0.36
C GLY A 70 -5.89 7.88 0.51
N ILE A 71 -5.35 8.94 -0.09
CA ILE A 71 -4.86 10.12 0.65
C ILE A 71 -6.02 10.83 1.35
N ALA A 72 -7.13 11.06 0.65
CA ALA A 72 -8.29 11.73 1.22
C ALA A 72 -8.84 10.97 2.43
N PHE A 73 -9.00 9.65 2.29
CA PHE A 73 -9.46 8.78 3.37
C PHE A 73 -8.47 8.74 4.55
N GLY A 74 -7.18 8.56 4.28
CA GLY A 74 -6.16 8.54 5.32
C GLY A 74 -6.03 9.87 6.07
N SER A 75 -6.13 10.99 5.36
CA SER A 75 -6.08 12.34 5.95
C SER A 75 -7.33 12.63 6.79
N TYR A 76 -8.51 12.26 6.29
CA TYR A 76 -9.76 12.38 7.04
C TYR A 76 -9.71 11.57 8.34
N LEU A 77 -9.37 10.29 8.25
CA LEU A 77 -9.33 9.40 9.40
C LEU A 77 -8.26 9.85 10.41
N GLY A 78 -7.07 10.19 9.93
CA GLY A 78 -5.99 10.73 10.77
C GLY A 78 -6.36 12.03 11.47
N GLY A 79 -7.09 12.93 10.78
CA GLY A 79 -7.64 14.16 11.36
C GLY A 79 -8.63 13.88 12.49
N VAL A 80 -9.64 13.04 12.22
CA VAL A 80 -10.65 12.65 13.23
C VAL A 80 -10.01 12.03 14.48
N ILE A 81 -9.02 11.15 14.30
CA ILE A 81 -8.29 10.51 15.40
C ILE A 81 -7.52 11.55 16.21
N THR A 82 -6.82 12.46 15.52
CA THR A 82 -6.03 13.51 16.16
C THR A 82 -6.92 14.41 17.01
N ASP A 83 -8.07 14.81 16.47
CA ASP A 83 -9.02 15.70 17.15
C ASP A 83 -9.76 15.01 18.31
N SER A 84 -9.99 13.70 18.23
CA SER A 84 -10.81 12.98 19.21
C SER A 84 -10.01 12.39 20.37
N ILE A 85 -8.94 11.65 20.07
CA ILE A 85 -8.20 10.86 21.06
C ILE A 85 -6.73 11.26 21.17
N GLY A 86 -6.23 12.10 20.24
CA GLY A 86 -4.91 12.69 20.29
C GLY A 86 -3.92 12.11 19.26
N LEU A 87 -2.90 12.92 18.96
CA LEU A 87 -1.96 12.69 17.86
C LEU A 87 -1.21 11.36 17.94
N ILE A 88 -0.87 10.88 19.15
CA ILE A 88 -0.11 9.64 19.30
C ILE A 88 -0.84 8.42 18.74
N HIS A 89 -2.18 8.43 18.77
CA HIS A 89 -2.99 7.29 18.31
C HIS A 89 -3.04 7.15 16.78
N THR A 90 -2.66 8.18 16.03
CA THR A 90 -2.57 8.10 14.57
C THR A 90 -1.56 7.04 14.10
N THR A 91 -0.52 6.79 14.89
CA THR A 91 0.58 5.88 14.55
C THR A 91 0.15 4.42 14.45
N TRP A 92 -0.54 3.88 15.46
CA TRP A 92 -1.00 2.49 15.45
C TRP A 92 -2.21 2.29 14.53
N ILE A 93 -3.07 3.29 14.37
CA ILE A 93 -4.18 3.20 13.41
C ILE A 93 -3.64 3.18 11.97
N GLY A 94 -2.62 3.98 11.67
CA GLY A 94 -1.89 3.88 10.41
C GLY A 94 -1.29 2.49 10.18
N SER A 95 -0.74 1.87 11.23
CA SER A 95 -0.25 0.48 11.15
C SER A 95 -1.37 -0.52 10.83
N LEU A 96 -2.55 -0.39 11.46
CA LEU A 96 -3.72 -1.22 11.15
C LEU A 96 -4.20 -1.05 9.71
N MET A 97 -4.21 0.17 9.18
CA MET A 97 -4.54 0.41 7.77
C MET A 97 -3.58 -0.30 6.82
N VAL A 98 -2.27 -0.28 7.12
CA VAL A 98 -1.26 -1.02 6.34
C VAL A 98 -1.47 -2.53 6.45
N LEU A 99 -1.78 -3.05 7.65
CA LEU A 99 -2.08 -4.47 7.85
C LEU A 99 -3.31 -4.93 7.06
N ALA A 100 -4.36 -4.11 7.02
CA ALA A 100 -5.54 -4.38 6.20
C ALA A 100 -5.18 -4.46 4.70
N ALA A 101 -4.33 -3.56 4.21
CA ALA A 101 -3.85 -3.59 2.83
C ALA A 101 -3.02 -4.84 2.51
N VAL A 102 -2.16 -5.27 3.45
CA VAL A 102 -1.38 -6.52 3.33
C VAL A 102 -2.32 -7.73 3.29
N PHE A 103 -3.32 -7.79 4.16
CA PHE A 103 -4.30 -8.86 4.19
C PHE A 103 -5.08 -8.93 2.86
N LEU A 104 -5.58 -7.80 2.38
CA LEU A 104 -6.31 -7.73 1.11
C LEU A 104 -5.45 -8.18 -0.07
N THR A 105 -4.19 -7.74 -0.12
CA THR A 105 -3.22 -8.17 -1.14
C THR A 105 -2.97 -9.68 -1.09
N GLY A 106 -2.83 -10.24 0.13
CA GLY A 106 -2.68 -11.68 0.32
C GLY A 106 -3.91 -12.46 -0.12
N TRP A 107 -5.10 -11.95 0.19
CA TRP A 107 -6.38 -12.53 -0.20
C TRP A 107 -6.56 -12.58 -1.72
N ILE A 108 -6.25 -11.48 -2.41
CA ILE A 108 -6.29 -11.40 -3.88
C ILE A 108 -5.34 -12.44 -4.49
N ARG A 109 -4.10 -12.56 -3.97
CA ARG A 109 -3.15 -13.58 -4.45
C ARG A 109 -3.65 -15.02 -4.24
N LEU A 110 -4.39 -15.28 -3.16
CA LEU A 110 -4.98 -16.59 -2.90
C LEU A 110 -6.11 -16.91 -3.89
N LEU A 111 -6.92 -15.90 -4.26
CA LEU A 111 -7.95 -16.01 -5.29
C LEU A 111 -7.35 -16.27 -6.67
N GLU A 112 -6.35 -15.49 -7.09
CA GLU A 112 -5.63 -15.68 -8.35
C GLU A 112 -5.00 -17.08 -8.46
N ARG A 113 -4.48 -17.61 -7.34
CA ARG A 113 -3.95 -18.98 -7.27
C ARG A 113 -5.01 -20.07 -7.45
N LYS A 114 -6.25 -19.83 -7.02
CA LYS A 114 -7.35 -20.78 -7.22
C LYS A 114 -7.84 -20.78 -8.66
N ASP A 115 -7.94 -19.61 -9.28
CA ASP A 115 -8.33 -19.49 -10.69
C ASP A 115 -7.29 -20.13 -11.63
N ASN A 116 -5.99 -19.87 -11.41
CA ASN A 116 -4.94 -20.47 -12.23
C ASN A 116 -4.83 -22.00 -12.09
N LYS A 117 -5.15 -22.57 -10.91
CA LYS A 117 -5.20 -24.03 -10.73
C LYS A 117 -6.38 -24.66 -11.46
N THR A 118 -7.53 -24.00 -11.47
CA THR A 118 -8.75 -24.48 -12.15
C THR A 118 -8.58 -24.40 -13.68
N ALA A 119 -8.03 -23.31 -14.20
CA ALA A 119 -7.75 -23.16 -15.63
C ALA A 119 -6.66 -24.14 -16.14
N GLY A 120 -5.66 -24.45 -15.32
CA GLY A 120 -4.63 -25.44 -15.65
C GLY A 120 -5.11 -26.90 -15.64
N ALA A 121 -6.15 -27.22 -14.87
CA ALA A 121 -6.76 -28.55 -14.87
C ALA A 121 -7.60 -28.81 -16.13
N LEU A 122 -8.35 -27.80 -16.61
CA LEU A 122 -9.19 -27.90 -17.81
C LEU A 122 -8.40 -28.02 -19.12
N THR A 123 -7.13 -27.63 -19.14
CA THR A 123 -6.23 -27.73 -20.30
C THR A 123 -5.41 -29.02 -20.31
N GLN A 124 -5.42 -29.82 -19.24
CA GLN A 124 -4.79 -31.14 -19.19
C GLN A 124 -5.76 -32.29 -19.52
N GLU A 125 -7.07 -32.03 -19.55
CA GLU A 125 -8.12 -33.01 -19.94
C GLU A 125 -8.56 -32.91 -21.41
N SER A 126 -8.00 -32.00 -22.21
CA SER A 126 -8.28 -31.80 -23.65
C SER A 126 -7.11 -32.21 -24.53
#